data_AF-A0A2R3ZAL0-F1
#
_entry.id   AF-A0A2R3ZAL0-F1
#
_cell.length_a   1.000
_cell.length_b   1.000
_cell.length_c   1.000
_cell.angle_alpha   90.00
_cell.angle_beta   90.00
_cell.angle_gamma   90.00
#
_symmetry.space_group_name_H-M   'P 1'
#
loop_
_entity.id
_entity.type
_entity.pdbx_description
1 polymer ?
#
loop_
_entity_poly.entity_id
_entity_poly.type
_entity_poly.pdbx_seq_one_letter_code
_entity_poly.pdbx_strand_id
1 'polypeptide(L)'
;MVNGRDNRKILNEKIALRIKTLREKIEPNQSKFAEAHLMDRQIINRWESTTDGRGISIHSIKKFCSMIDISLKEFFDCELFSG
;
A
#
# COMPACT_ATOMS: atom_id res chain seq x y z
N MET A 1 14.01 19.57 -14.67
CA MET A 1 13.64 19.70 -13.25
C MET A 1 12.39 18.88 -13.01
N VAL A 2 12.46 17.79 -12.24
CA VAL A 2 11.25 17.02 -11.87
C VAL A 2 10.47 17.85 -10.85
N ASN A 3 9.19 18.08 -11.10
CA ASN A 3 8.36 18.98 -10.30
C ASN A 3 8.04 18.31 -8.94
N GLY A 4 8.00 19.05 -7.84
CA GLY A 4 7.75 18.47 -6.50
C GLY A 4 6.40 17.74 -6.38
N ARG A 5 5.44 18.05 -7.25
CA ARG A 5 4.17 17.31 -7.39
C ARG A 5 4.35 15.90 -7.97
N ASP A 6 5.30 15.73 -8.89
CA ASP A 6 5.57 14.44 -9.55
C ASP A 6 6.21 13.47 -8.56
N ASN A 7 7.13 13.95 -7.72
CA ASN A 7 7.77 13.12 -6.69
C ASN A 7 6.77 12.58 -5.66
N ARG A 8 5.79 13.39 -5.23
CA ARG A 8 4.74 12.93 -4.31
C ARG A 8 3.86 11.86 -4.96
N LYS A 9 3.50 12.06 -6.24
CA LYS A 9 2.71 11.09 -6.99
C LYS A 9 3.44 9.76 -7.14
N ILE A 10 4.73 9.80 -7.50
CA ILE A 10 5.59 8.60 -7.61
C ILE A 10 5.66 7.85 -6.27
N LEU A 11 5.84 8.57 -5.15
CA LEU A 11 5.87 7.93 -3.83
C LEU A 11 4.54 7.25 -3.49
N ASN A 12 3.41 7.90 -3.76
CA ASN A 12 2.08 7.34 -3.51
C ASN A 12 1.85 6.07 -4.35
N GLU A 13 2.24 6.09 -5.63
CA GLU A 13 2.13 4.93 -6.53
C GLU A 13 3.00 3.76 -6.04
N LYS A 14 4.24 4.03 -5.58
CA LYS A 14 5.12 3.02 -4.99
C LYS A 14 4.53 2.38 -3.74
N ILE A 15 3.91 3.18 -2.86
CA ILE A 15 3.22 2.67 -1.66
C ILE A 15 2.02 1.80 -2.04
N ALA A 16 1.17 2.26 -2.96
CA ALA A 16 0.01 1.51 -3.42
C ALA A 16 0.43 0.17 -4.07
N LEU A 17 1.46 0.20 -4.91
CA LEU A 17 2.04 -1.00 -5.52
C LEU A 17 2.58 -1.97 -4.46
N ARG A 18 3.31 -1.46 -3.45
CA ARG A 18 3.85 -2.30 -2.37
C ARG A 18 2.74 -3.00 -1.57
N ILE A 19 1.66 -2.29 -1.24
CA ILE A 19 0.49 -2.88 -0.55
C ILE A 19 -0.12 -3.99 -1.39
N LYS A 20 -0.37 -3.71 -2.68
CA LYS A 20 -0.94 -4.69 -3.60
C LYS A 20 -0.06 -5.94 -3.71
N THR A 21 1.25 -5.77 -3.91
CA THR A 21 2.19 -6.90 -4.03
C THR A 21 2.23 -7.74 -2.76
N LEU A 22 2.24 -7.13 -1.57
CA LEU A 22 2.23 -7.87 -0.30
C LEU A 22 0.91 -8.61 -0.08
N ARG A 23 -0.22 -7.97 -0.39
CA ARG A 23 -1.54 -8.61 -0.33
C ARG A 23 -1.59 -9.81 -1.28
N GLU A 24 -1.20 -9.66 -2.54
CA GLU A 24 -1.30 -10.73 -3.54
C GLU A 24 -0.47 -11.97 -3.22
N LYS A 25 0.62 -11.81 -2.46
CA LYS A 25 1.40 -12.94 -1.93
C LYS A 25 0.67 -13.76 -0.86
N ILE A 26 -0.29 -13.14 -0.16
CA ILE A 26 -1.06 -13.76 0.92
C ILE A 26 -2.40 -14.25 0.37
N GLU A 27 -3.14 -13.38 -0.29
CA GLU A 27 -4.44 -13.66 -0.91
C GLU A 27 -4.66 -12.77 -2.15
N PRO A 28 -4.71 -13.33 -3.36
CA PRO A 28 -4.85 -12.58 -4.60
C PRO A 28 -6.21 -11.89 -4.78
N ASN A 29 -7.26 -12.31 -4.06
CA ASN A 29 -8.57 -11.67 -4.11
C ASN A 29 -8.77 -10.63 -2.99
N GLN A 30 -8.93 -9.35 -3.35
CA GLN A 30 -9.15 -8.27 -2.38
C GLN A 30 -10.33 -8.50 -1.44
N SER A 31 -11.44 -9.08 -1.93
CA SER A 31 -12.62 -9.35 -1.10
C SER A 31 -12.31 -10.38 -0.02
N LYS A 32 -11.62 -11.47 -0.39
CA LYS A 32 -11.23 -12.52 0.55
C LYS A 32 -10.22 -12.01 1.58
N PHE A 33 -9.24 -11.22 1.14
CA PHE A 33 -8.29 -10.58 2.07
C PHE A 33 -9.00 -9.65 3.05
N ALA A 34 -9.94 -8.83 2.56
CA ALA A 34 -10.70 -7.92 3.40
C ALA A 34 -11.57 -8.69 4.43
N GLU A 35 -12.24 -9.76 4.00
CA GLU A 35 -13.03 -10.64 4.86
C GLU A 35 -12.19 -11.28 5.96
N ALA A 36 -11.03 -11.86 5.61
CA ALA A 36 -10.11 -12.49 6.54
C ALA A 36 -9.59 -11.54 7.64
N HIS A 37 -9.56 -10.24 7.35
CA HIS A 37 -9.12 -9.20 8.29
C HIS A 37 -10.25 -8.30 8.81
N LEU A 38 -11.53 -8.70 8.63
CA LEU A 38 -12.71 -7.94 9.07
C LEU A 38 -12.70 -6.48 8.60
N MET A 39 -12.34 -6.27 7.34
CA MET A 39 -12.24 -4.96 6.70
C MET A 39 -13.24 -4.81 5.56
N ASP A 40 -13.61 -3.56 5.29
CA ASP A 40 -14.31 -3.21 4.06
C ASP A 40 -13.34 -3.28 2.88
N ARG A 41 -13.71 -4.04 1.83
CA ARG A 41 -12.97 -4.15 0.57
C ARG A 41 -12.67 -2.79 -0.07
N GLN A 42 -13.53 -1.79 0.10
CA GLN A 42 -13.32 -0.43 -0.41
C GLN A 42 -12.10 0.24 0.21
N ILE A 43 -11.76 -0.10 1.46
CA ILE A 43 -10.55 0.41 2.11
C ILE A 43 -9.31 -0.16 1.41
N ILE A 44 -9.30 -1.46 1.14
CA ILE A 44 -8.21 -2.14 0.41
C ILE A 44 -8.08 -1.56 -1.01
N ASN A 45 -9.21 -1.40 -1.70
CA ASN A 45 -9.23 -0.78 -3.03
C ASN A 45 -8.62 0.63 -3.03
N ARG A 46 -8.94 1.45 -2.01
CA ARG A 46 -8.36 2.79 -1.84
C ARG A 46 -6.86 2.73 -1.55
N TRP A 47 -6.41 1.78 -0.73
CA TRP A 47 -4.98 1.63 -0.41
C TRP A 47 -4.13 1.22 -1.61
N GLU A 48 -4.72 0.49 -2.56
CA GLU A 48 -4.06 0.00 -3.78
C GLU A 48 -4.27 0.90 -5.01
N SER A 49 -4.97 2.03 -4.86
CA SER A 49 -5.26 2.96 -5.96
C SER A 49 -3.98 3.66 -6.43
N THR A 50 -3.65 3.51 -7.71
CA THR A 50 -2.59 4.27 -8.39
C THR A 50 -3.14 5.39 -9.29
N THR A 51 -4.47 5.49 -9.44
CA THR A 51 -5.10 6.31 -10.48
C THR A 51 -5.55 7.69 -10.00
N ASP A 52 -5.94 7.83 -8.73
CA ASP A 52 -6.46 9.08 -8.18
C ASP A 52 -5.36 9.98 -7.57
N GLY A 53 -4.12 9.51 -7.54
CA GLY A 53 -2.95 10.21 -6.99
C GLY A 53 -3.02 10.43 -5.48
N ARG A 54 -4.03 9.87 -4.80
CA ARG A 54 -4.20 10.00 -3.35
C ARG A 54 -3.20 9.09 -2.65
N GLY A 55 -2.40 9.68 -1.77
CA GLY A 55 -1.58 8.92 -0.83
C GLY A 55 -2.43 8.42 0.33
N ILE A 56 -1.92 7.44 1.05
CA ILE A 56 -2.46 7.04 2.35
C ILE A 56 -1.53 7.50 3.47
N SER A 57 -2.10 7.62 4.67
CA SER A 57 -1.32 8.03 5.85
C SER A 57 -0.38 6.91 6.31
N ILE A 58 0.69 7.28 7.02
CA ILE A 58 1.56 6.30 7.69
C ILE A 58 0.81 5.39 8.66
N HIS A 59 -0.28 5.87 9.28
CA HIS A 59 -1.14 5.06 10.14
C HIS A 59 -1.89 3.98 9.36
N SER A 60 -2.31 4.28 8.13
CA SER A 60 -2.94 3.30 7.24
C SER A 60 -1.93 2.24 6.80
N ILE A 61 -0.70 2.64 6.47
CA ILE A 61 0.39 1.71 6.15
C ILE A 61 0.69 0.83 7.37
N LYS A 62 0.81 1.42 8.57
CA LYS A 62 1.03 0.67 9.81
C LYS A 62 -0.08 -0.33 10.07
N LYS A 63 -1.34 0.05 9.87
CA LYS A 63 -2.49 -0.86 10.00
C LYS A 63 -2.36 -2.04 9.06
N PHE A 64 -2.05 -1.79 7.78
CA PHE A 64 -1.81 -2.85 6.81
C PHE A 64 -0.67 -3.78 7.25
N CYS A 65 0.45 -3.23 7.70
CA CYS A 65 1.60 -4.00 8.18
C CYS A 65 1.21 -4.92 9.35
N SER A 66 0.43 -4.42 10.31
CA SER A 66 -0.09 -5.23 11.43
C SER A 66 -1.05 -6.35 10.99
N MET A 67 -1.77 -6.18 9.87
CA MET A 67 -2.65 -7.24 9.36
C MET A 67 -1.85 -8.43 8.81
N ILE A 68 -0.67 -8.18 8.26
CA ILE A 68 0.17 -9.19 7.61
C ILE A 68 1.42 -9.56 8.41
N ASP A 69 1.47 -9.14 9.67
CA ASP A 69 2.56 -9.40 10.63
C ASP A 69 3.96 -8.96 10.15
N ILE A 70 4.06 -7.75 9.60
CA ILE A 70 5.36 -7.11 9.30
C ILE A 70 5.47 -5.75 10.00
N SER A 71 6.68 -5.25 10.14
CA SER A 71 6.97 -3.90 10.59
C SER A 71 6.90 -2.87 9.45
N LEU A 72 6.73 -1.59 9.81
CA LEU A 72 6.88 -0.48 8.86
C LEU A 72 8.28 -0.48 8.21
N LYS A 73 9.32 -0.90 8.94
CA LYS A 73 10.67 -1.01 8.38
C LYS A 73 10.67 -2.00 7.22
N GLU A 74 10.18 -3.22 7.44
CA GLU A 74 10.12 -4.28 6.41
C GLU A 74 9.21 -3.91 5.24
N PHE A 75 8.18 -3.10 5.48
CA PHE A 75 7.35 -2.56 4.41
C PHE A 75 8.18 -1.71 3.42
N PHE A 76 9.00 -0.79 3.94
CA PHE A 76 9.84 0.12 3.14
C PHE A 76 11.19 -0.47 2.74
N ASP A 77 11.59 -1.60 3.32
CA ASP A 77 12.78 -2.38 2.94
C ASP A 77 12.52 -3.13 1.60
N CYS A 78 12.44 -2.36 0.52
CA CYS A 78 12.07 -2.84 -0.81
C CYS A 78 12.72 -1.96 -1.88
N GLU A 79 13.14 -2.56 -2.99
CA GLU A 79 13.75 -1.87 -4.14
C GLU A 79 12.88 -0.76 -4.74
N LEU A 80 11.56 -0.79 -4.51
CA LEU A 80 10.68 0.32 -4.88
C LEU A 80 11.10 1.63 -4.20
N PHE A 81 11.74 1.57 -3.03
CA PHE A 81 12.13 2.72 -2.22
C PHE A 81 13.65 2.97 -2.18
N SER A 82 14.46 2.17 -2.87
CA SER A 82 15.89 2.49 -3.05
C SER A 82 16.05 3.64 -4.04
N GLY A 83 16.67 4.73 -3.59
CA GLY A 83 16.93 5.95 -4.36
C GLY A 83 17.76 6.94 -3.57
#